data_AF-A0A7J8XDG4-F1
#
_entry.id   AF-A0A7J8XDG4-F1
#
_cell.length_a   1.000
_cell.length_b   1.000
_cell.length_c   1.000
_cell.angle_alpha   90.00
_cell.angle_beta   90.00
_cell.angle_gamma   90.00
#
_symmetry.space_group_name_H-M   'P 1'
#
loop_
_entity.id
_entity.type
_entity.pdbx_description
1 polymer ?
#
loop_
_entity_poly.entity_id
_entity_poly.type
_entity_poly.pdbx_seq_one_letter_code
_entity_poly.pdbx_strand_id
1 'polypeptide(L)'
;MKYNQKLRQLMFNLKNNPLLARRLLNGELEPSTILNMTPAELKEGLTAEETAKKEPDESERMQMTDARCSRCNEFKVCLRDIIQAGHGDRYQLECIACGNSWYASRDEASSLTIEPSSSSAKGAGSGQPAMAKPEIPEKKSVSPRESESTKNAE
;
A
#
# COMPACT_ATOMS: atom_id res chain seq x y z
N MET A 1 38.49 -27.59 -21.68
CA MET A 1 38.39 -26.33 -20.91
C MET A 1 37.00 -26.03 -20.35
N LYS A 2 35.91 -26.15 -21.15
CA LYS A 2 34.54 -25.80 -20.74
C LYS A 2 34.01 -26.57 -19.51
N TYR A 3 34.35 -27.85 -19.37
CA TYR A 3 33.99 -28.66 -18.20
C TYR A 3 34.51 -28.08 -16.88
N ASN A 4 35.82 -27.79 -16.81
CA ASN A 4 36.44 -27.24 -15.60
C ASN A 4 35.90 -25.84 -15.25
N GLN A 5 35.53 -25.05 -16.27
CA GLN A 5 34.87 -23.78 -16.05
C GLN A 5 33.51 -23.96 -15.37
N LYS A 6 32.70 -24.93 -15.85
CA LYS A 6 31.41 -25.25 -15.25
C LYS A 6 31.56 -25.78 -13.82
N LEU A 7 32.56 -26.62 -13.55
CA LEU A 7 32.83 -27.12 -12.21
C LEU A 7 33.20 -26.00 -11.22
N ARG A 8 34.05 -25.05 -11.65
CA ARG A 8 34.39 -23.87 -10.83
C ARG A 8 33.17 -23.00 -10.55
N GLN A 9 32.32 -22.80 -11.55
CA GLN A 9 31.07 -22.05 -11.39
C GLN A 9 30.13 -22.73 -10.39
N LEU A 10 29.95 -24.05 -10.48
CA LEU A 10 29.11 -24.80 -9.55
C LEU A 10 29.65 -24.74 -8.11
N MET A 11 30.96 -24.94 -7.96
CA MET A 11 31.62 -24.84 -6.65
C MET A 11 31.43 -23.45 -6.04
N PHE A 12 31.53 -22.39 -6.84
CA PHE A 12 31.27 -21.03 -6.39
C PHE A 12 29.81 -20.83 -5.96
N ASN A 13 28.84 -21.28 -6.76
CA ASN A 13 27.41 -21.10 -6.41
C ASN A 13 27.03 -21.89 -5.16
N LEU A 14 27.44 -23.15 -5.04
CA LEU A 14 27.16 -23.98 -3.86
C LEU A 14 27.85 -23.44 -2.60
N LYS A 15 29.02 -22.82 -2.74
CA LYS A 15 29.74 -22.21 -1.61
C LYS A 15 29.09 -20.91 -1.13
N ASN A 16 28.59 -20.09 -2.05
CA ASN A 16 28.05 -18.77 -1.71
C ASN A 16 26.53 -18.75 -1.49
N ASN A 17 25.81 -19.79 -1.91
CA ASN A 17 24.37 -19.92 -1.70
C ASN A 17 24.07 -21.14 -0.78
N PRO A 18 23.91 -20.92 0.54
CA PRO A 18 23.64 -22.01 1.48
C PRO A 18 22.27 -22.64 1.28
N LEU A 19 21.29 -21.89 0.75
CA LEU A 19 19.97 -22.41 0.43
C LEU A 19 20.06 -23.43 -0.72
N LEU A 20 20.77 -23.08 -1.80
CA LEU A 20 21.00 -23.99 -2.91
C LEU A 20 21.69 -25.29 -2.46
N ALA A 21 22.73 -25.18 -1.62
CA ALA A 21 23.42 -26.35 -1.08
C ALA A 21 22.50 -27.21 -0.19
N ARG A 22 21.71 -26.58 0.69
CA ARG A 22 20.77 -27.31 1.55
C ARG A 22 19.73 -28.08 0.74
N ARG A 23 19.17 -27.47 -0.30
CA ARG A 23 18.15 -28.08 -1.16
C ARG A 23 18.69 -29.27 -1.94
N LEU A 24 19.91 -29.16 -2.45
CA LEU A 24 20.61 -30.27 -3.09
C LEU A 24 20.81 -31.44 -2.11
N LEU A 25 21.25 -31.15 -0.88
CA LEU A 25 21.48 -32.18 0.15
C LEU A 25 20.18 -32.81 0.66
N ASN A 26 19.09 -32.04 0.73
CA ASN A 26 17.78 -32.50 1.16
C ASN A 26 17.02 -33.27 0.06
N GLY A 27 17.53 -33.31 -1.18
CA GLY A 27 16.84 -33.91 -2.32
C GLY A 27 15.65 -33.08 -2.84
N GLU A 28 15.54 -31.82 -2.42
CA GLU A 28 14.54 -30.88 -2.94
C GLU A 28 14.91 -30.36 -4.34
N LEU A 29 16.18 -30.48 -4.72
CA LEU A 29 16.71 -30.04 -6.00
C LEU A 29 17.67 -31.08 -6.59
N GLU A 30 17.31 -31.61 -7.75
CA GLU A 30 18.10 -32.63 -8.43
C GLU A 30 19.43 -32.09 -8.98
N PRO A 31 20.54 -32.85 -8.90
CA PRO A 31 21.84 -32.43 -9.45
C PRO A 31 21.77 -32.06 -10.94
N SER A 32 20.98 -32.80 -11.71
CA SER A 32 20.74 -32.56 -13.14
C SER A 32 20.08 -31.22 -13.42
N THR A 33 19.21 -30.77 -12.52
CA THR A 33 18.55 -29.46 -12.61
C THR A 33 19.56 -28.34 -12.39
N ILE A 34 20.40 -28.45 -11.35
CA ILE A 34 21.46 -27.46 -11.05
C ILE A 34 22.43 -27.27 -12.22
N LEU A 35 22.72 -28.34 -12.97
CA LEU A 35 23.58 -28.25 -14.15
C LEU A 35 22.97 -27.42 -15.29
N ASN A 36 21.64 -27.30 -15.35
CA ASN A 36 20.92 -26.64 -16.44
C ASN A 36 20.27 -25.32 -16.02
N MET A 37 20.33 -24.96 -14.73
CA MET A 37 19.88 -23.68 -14.23
C MET A 37 20.69 -22.51 -14.79
N THR A 38 20.01 -21.39 -14.94
CA THR A 38 20.58 -20.11 -15.34
C THR A 38 21.40 -19.49 -14.20
N PRO A 39 22.30 -18.52 -14.50
CA PRO A 39 23.05 -17.82 -13.47
C PRO A 39 22.18 -17.13 -12.41
N ALA A 40 21.00 -16.64 -12.79
CA ALA A 40 20.06 -16.00 -11.86
C ALA A 40 19.45 -17.02 -10.90
N GLU A 41 18.97 -18.15 -11.41
CA GLU A 41 18.41 -19.23 -10.58
C GLU A 41 19.45 -19.81 -9.61
N LEU A 42 20.70 -19.98 -10.05
CA LEU A 42 21.80 -20.43 -9.18
C LEU A 42 22.13 -19.40 -8.08
N LYS A 43 21.96 -18.11 -8.38
CA LYS A 43 22.18 -17.03 -7.41
C LYS A 43 21.06 -16.98 -6.38
N GLU A 44 19.80 -17.10 -6.79
CA GLU A 44 18.63 -17.07 -5.89
C GLU A 44 18.44 -18.41 -5.14
N GLY A 45 18.90 -19.53 -5.70
CA GLY A 45 18.72 -20.87 -5.12
C GLY A 45 17.32 -21.46 -5.34
N LEU A 46 16.54 -20.84 -6.24
CA LEU A 46 15.20 -21.23 -6.63
C LEU A 46 15.15 -21.43 -8.14
N THR A 47 14.29 -22.33 -8.63
CA THR A 47 14.03 -22.43 -10.06
C THR A 47 13.12 -21.30 -10.54
N ALA A 48 13.08 -21.04 -11.84
CA ALA A 48 12.18 -20.06 -12.44
C ALA A 48 10.72 -20.30 -12.05
N GLU A 49 10.27 -21.56 -11.98
CA GLU A 49 8.90 -21.93 -11.62
C GLU A 49 8.58 -21.60 -10.15
N GLU A 50 9.55 -21.73 -9.27
CA GLU A 50 9.40 -21.41 -7.84
C GLU A 50 9.46 -19.91 -7.60
N THR A 51 10.31 -19.21 -8.38
CA THR A 51 10.43 -17.75 -8.33
C THR A 51 9.13 -17.11 -8.81
N ALA A 52 8.55 -17.61 -9.90
CA ALA A 52 7.27 -17.13 -10.43
C ALA A 52 6.09 -17.33 -9.46
N LYS A 53 6.15 -18.34 -8.57
CA LYS A 53 5.13 -18.55 -7.53
C LYS A 53 5.30 -17.65 -6.31
N LYS A 54 6.49 -17.08 -6.11
CA LYS A 54 6.85 -16.30 -4.93
C LYS A 54 6.87 -14.79 -5.18
N GLU A 55 6.83 -14.34 -6.44
CA GLU A 55 6.44 -12.98 -6.74
C GLU A 55 4.96 -12.86 -6.37
N PRO A 56 4.60 -12.22 -5.23
CA PRO A 56 3.20 -11.94 -4.98
C PRO A 56 2.74 -11.03 -6.11
N ASP A 57 1.56 -11.33 -6.64
CA ASP A 57 0.89 -10.51 -7.64
C ASP A 57 1.02 -9.04 -7.22
N GLU A 58 1.42 -8.15 -8.13
CA GLU A 58 1.63 -6.74 -7.77
C GLU A 58 0.36 -6.16 -7.11
N SER A 59 -0.82 -6.70 -7.45
CA SER A 59 -2.11 -6.39 -6.82
C SER A 59 -2.26 -6.87 -5.37
N GLU A 60 -1.57 -7.93 -4.95
CA GLU A 60 -1.57 -8.42 -3.56
C GLU A 60 -0.74 -7.52 -2.64
N ARG A 61 0.27 -6.83 -3.19
CA ARG A 61 1.04 -5.81 -2.46
C ARG A 61 0.37 -4.43 -2.46
N MET A 62 -0.66 -4.21 -3.28
CA MET A 62 -1.32 -2.91 -3.39
C MET A 62 -2.20 -2.62 -2.18
N GLN A 63 -1.83 -1.59 -1.41
CA GLN A 63 -2.67 -1.09 -0.33
C GLN A 63 -3.82 -0.26 -0.92
N MET A 64 -5.06 -0.73 -0.76
CA MET A 64 -6.24 0.04 -1.16
C MET A 64 -6.41 1.28 -0.29
N THR A 65 -6.85 2.36 -0.92
CA THR A 65 -7.14 3.64 -0.30
C THR A 65 -8.63 3.95 -0.42
N ASP A 66 -9.13 4.86 0.41
CA ASP A 66 -10.50 5.38 0.36
C ASP A 66 -10.67 6.52 -0.66
N ALA A 67 -9.62 6.84 -1.42
CA ALA A 67 -9.63 7.89 -2.40
C ALA A 67 -10.55 7.60 -3.60
N ARG A 68 -11.16 8.65 -4.13
CA ARG A 68 -11.95 8.60 -5.36
C ARG A 68 -11.12 9.00 -6.56
N CYS A 69 -11.21 8.23 -7.65
CA CYS A 69 -10.58 8.63 -8.90
C CYS A 69 -11.30 9.83 -9.53
N SER A 70 -10.56 10.90 -9.83
CA SER A 70 -11.11 12.09 -10.50
C SER A 70 -11.56 11.86 -11.94
N ARG A 71 -11.11 10.78 -12.60
CA ARG A 71 -11.50 10.46 -13.98
C ARG A 71 -12.77 9.63 -14.07
N CYS A 72 -12.82 8.49 -13.38
CA CYS A 72 -13.94 7.55 -13.47
C CYS A 72 -14.86 7.56 -12.26
N ASN A 73 -14.55 8.35 -11.22
CA ASN A 73 -15.37 8.49 -10.03
C ASN A 73 -15.54 7.19 -9.21
N GLU A 74 -14.70 6.17 -9.44
CA GLU A 74 -14.67 4.94 -8.65
C GLU A 74 -13.73 5.06 -7.43
N PHE A 75 -14.05 4.32 -6.36
CA PHE A 75 -13.24 4.16 -5.14
C PHE A 75 -12.21 3.03 -5.25
N LYS A 76 -11.85 2.66 -6.47
CA LYS A 76 -10.87 1.61 -6.75
C LYS A 76 -9.50 2.24 -6.92
N VAL A 77 -8.98 2.86 -5.86
CA VAL A 77 -7.68 3.55 -5.86
C VAL A 77 -6.74 2.85 -4.89
N CYS A 78 -5.55 2.48 -5.36
CA CYS A 78 -4.50 1.88 -4.56
C CYS A 78 -3.26 2.77 -4.46
N LEU A 79 -2.47 2.55 -3.42
CA LEU A 79 -1.12 3.05 -3.27
C LEU A 79 -0.16 2.14 -4.02
N ARG A 80 0.59 2.71 -4.97
CA ARG A 80 1.58 2.01 -5.78
C ARG A 80 2.99 2.12 -5.20
N ASP A 81 3.39 3.30 -4.74
CA ASP A 81 4.74 3.54 -4.20
C ASP A 81 4.80 4.75 -3.26
N ILE A 82 5.84 4.84 -2.44
CA ILE A 82 6.16 5.99 -1.58
C ILE A 82 7.58 6.46 -1.87
N ILE A 83 7.69 7.66 -2.44
CA ILE A 83 8.97 8.29 -2.75
C ILE A 83 9.40 9.14 -1.56
N GLN A 84 10.45 8.71 -0.86
CA GLN A 84 11.07 9.45 0.24
C GLN A 84 12.11 10.43 -0.31
N ALA A 85 11.70 11.66 -0.62
CA ALA A 85 12.63 12.77 -0.84
C ALA A 85 12.73 13.53 0.48
N GLY A 86 13.92 13.78 1.03
CA GLY A 86 14.17 14.29 2.40
C GLY A 86 13.48 15.60 2.83
N HIS A 87 12.56 16.15 2.02
CA HIS A 87 11.64 17.25 2.35
C HIS A 87 10.16 16.80 2.49
N GLY A 88 9.88 15.50 2.52
CA GLY A 88 8.53 14.94 2.74
C GLY A 88 8.22 13.77 1.81
N ASP A 89 7.45 12.81 2.32
CA ASP A 89 7.06 11.62 1.56
C ASP A 89 6.01 11.95 0.50
N ARG A 90 6.21 11.46 -0.73
CA ARG A 90 5.26 11.59 -1.83
C ARG A 90 4.70 10.23 -2.21
N TYR A 91 3.38 10.11 -2.14
CA TYR A 91 2.62 8.88 -2.37
C TYR A 91 2.17 8.83 -3.82
N GLN A 92 2.45 7.73 -4.51
CA GLN A 92 1.96 7.47 -5.86
C GLN A 92 0.68 6.64 -5.79
N LEU A 93 -0.43 7.22 -6.23
CA LEU A 93 -1.74 6.58 -6.26
C LEU A 93 -2.12 6.16 -7.68
N GLU A 94 -2.90 5.10 -7.81
CA GLU A 94 -3.44 4.63 -9.09
C GLU A 94 -4.87 4.12 -8.94
N CYS A 95 -5.71 4.45 -9.92
CA CYS A 95 -7.04 3.87 -10.04
C CYS A 95 -7.00 2.60 -10.88
N ILE A 96 -7.25 1.44 -10.29
CA ILE A 96 -7.29 0.15 -11.00
C ILE A 96 -8.48 0.02 -11.95
N ALA A 97 -9.51 0.87 -11.83
CA ALA A 97 -10.67 0.85 -12.72
C ALA A 97 -10.38 1.47 -14.10
N CYS A 98 -9.57 2.53 -14.15
CA CYS A 98 -9.32 3.29 -15.38
C CYS A 98 -7.84 3.54 -15.70
N GLY A 99 -6.93 3.06 -14.85
CA GLY A 99 -5.47 3.21 -15.00
C GLY A 99 -4.95 4.63 -14.75
N ASN A 100 -5.75 5.54 -14.20
CA ASN A 100 -5.27 6.89 -13.89
C ASN A 100 -4.32 6.86 -12.69
N SER A 101 -3.12 7.40 -12.82
CA SER A 101 -2.16 7.55 -11.73
C SER A 101 -1.81 9.01 -11.45
N TRP A 102 -1.53 9.33 -10.18
CA TRP A 102 -1.16 10.67 -9.73
C TRP A 102 -0.33 10.59 -8.45
N TYR A 103 0.19 11.73 -8.01
CA TYR A 103 0.95 11.84 -6.77
C TYR A 103 0.21 12.71 -5.75
N ALA A 104 0.32 12.36 -4.47
CA ALA A 104 -0.23 13.09 -3.34
C ALA A 104 0.78 13.16 -2.19
N SER A 105 0.66 14.16 -1.31
CA SER A 105 1.33 14.15 0.00
C SER A 105 0.67 13.14 0.95
N ARG A 106 1.29 12.87 2.12
CA ARG A 106 0.73 11.96 3.14
C ARG A 106 -0.67 12.40 3.60
N ASP A 107 -0.80 13.69 3.86
CA ASP A 107 -2.03 14.27 4.39
C ASP A 107 -3.12 14.27 3.32
N GLU A 108 -2.78 14.58 2.07
CA GLU A 108 -3.72 14.44 0.94
C GLU A 108 -4.13 12.98 0.73
N ALA A 109 -3.18 12.02 0.75
CA ALA A 109 -3.50 10.61 0.59
C ALA A 109 -4.40 10.06 1.72
N SER A 110 -4.31 10.61 2.93
CA SER A 110 -5.13 10.25 4.09
C SER A 110 -6.45 11.02 4.19
N SER A 111 -6.58 12.16 3.49
CA SER A 111 -7.75 13.05 3.54
C SER A 111 -8.62 13.01 2.29
N LEU A 112 -8.35 12.10 1.34
CA LEU A 112 -9.20 11.87 0.16
C LEU A 112 -10.58 11.26 0.51
N THR A 113 -10.91 11.18 1.80
CA THR A 113 -12.24 10.95 2.32
C THR A 113 -13.17 12.14 2.03
N ILE A 114 -13.87 12.04 0.91
CA ILE A 114 -15.24 12.56 0.69
C ILE A 114 -15.44 14.07 0.93
N GLU A 115 -15.36 14.86 -0.15
CA GLU A 115 -16.43 15.81 -0.44
C GLU A 115 -16.93 15.60 -1.87
N PRO A 116 -18.26 15.49 -2.10
CA PRO A 116 -18.81 15.51 -3.43
C PRO A 116 -18.64 16.92 -4.01
N SER A 117 -17.58 17.13 -4.80
CA SER A 117 -17.47 18.31 -5.65
C SER A 117 -18.63 18.31 -6.63
N SER A 118 -19.71 18.99 -6.24
CA SER A 118 -20.85 19.28 -7.11
C SER A 118 -20.35 20.05 -8.33
N SER A 119 -20.72 19.53 -9.50
CA SER A 119 -20.36 20.04 -10.81
C SER A 119 -20.76 21.50 -10.99
N SER A 120 -19.84 22.26 -11.57
CA SER A 120 -20.03 23.60 -12.12
C SER A 120 -21.29 23.71 -12.99
N ALA A 121 -22.19 24.64 -12.64
CA ALA A 121 -23.18 25.20 -13.54
C ALA A 121 -23.08 26.73 -13.50
N LYS A 122 -22.84 27.32 -14.68
CA LYS A 122 -22.81 28.76 -14.95
C LYS A 122 -24.15 29.41 -14.61
N GLY A 123 -24.15 30.64 -14.10
CA GLY A 123 -25.37 31.47 -14.06
C GLY A 123 -25.16 32.84 -13.42
N ALA A 124 -25.45 33.89 -14.19
CA ALA A 124 -25.30 35.31 -13.92
C ALA A 124 -26.00 35.85 -12.65
N GLY A 125 -25.41 36.91 -12.08
CA GLY A 125 -26.10 38.20 -11.96
C GLY A 125 -26.89 38.52 -10.68
N SER A 126 -26.35 39.52 -9.95
CA SER A 126 -27.08 40.57 -9.21
C SER A 126 -27.70 40.28 -7.83
N GLY A 127 -27.27 41.07 -6.84
CA GLY A 127 -28.13 41.52 -5.73
C GLY A 127 -27.59 41.33 -4.30
N GLN A 128 -26.92 42.36 -3.76
CA GLN A 128 -27.01 42.70 -2.32
C GLN A 128 -28.45 43.18 -2.02
N PRO A 129 -29.03 43.08 -0.79
CA PRO A 129 -28.58 43.90 0.36
C PRO A 129 -28.85 43.39 1.81
N ALA A 130 -28.21 44.10 2.75
CA ALA A 130 -28.62 44.51 4.11
C ALA A 130 -28.81 43.53 5.29
N MET A 131 -27.91 43.72 6.28
CA MET A 131 -28.06 43.78 7.75
C MET A 131 -29.25 43.07 8.45
N ALA A 132 -28.93 42.16 9.39
CA ALA A 132 -29.34 42.23 10.80
C ALA A 132 -28.73 41.07 11.61
N LYS A 133 -28.22 41.38 12.81
CA LYS A 133 -27.78 40.49 13.89
C LYS A 133 -28.24 41.17 15.19
N PRO A 134 -28.36 40.52 16.36
CA PRO A 134 -28.52 39.10 16.72
C PRO A 134 -29.80 38.86 17.57
N GLU A 135 -30.12 37.60 17.93
CA GLU A 135 -30.75 37.35 19.24
C GLU A 135 -30.44 35.93 19.77
N ILE A 136 -30.03 35.91 21.04
CA ILE A 136 -29.73 34.76 21.91
C ILE A 136 -31.00 34.48 22.71
N PRO A 137 -31.32 33.21 23.05
CA PRO A 137 -31.76 32.97 24.42
C PRO A 137 -31.09 31.77 25.09
N GLU A 138 -30.49 32.06 26.24
CA GLU A 138 -30.12 31.15 27.30
C GLU A 138 -31.29 30.28 27.77
N LYS A 139 -31.08 28.97 27.98
CA LYS A 139 -31.87 28.17 28.93
C LYS A 139 -31.00 27.11 29.64
N LYS A 140 -30.39 27.56 30.73
CA LYS A 140 -30.46 26.98 32.09
C LYS A 140 -30.34 25.44 32.20
N SER A 141 -29.13 24.94 32.39
CA SER A 141 -28.90 23.63 33.01
C SER A 141 -29.07 23.76 34.53
N VAL A 142 -30.08 23.10 35.10
CA VAL A 142 -30.25 22.96 36.55
C VAL A 142 -29.76 21.56 36.94
N SER A 143 -28.75 21.53 37.79
CA SER A 143 -28.40 20.38 38.66
C SER A 143 -29.36 20.40 39.86
N PRO A 144 -29.82 19.24 40.37
CA PRO A 144 -29.29 18.85 41.69
C PRO A 144 -29.17 17.32 41.95
N ARG A 145 -27.97 16.95 42.44
CA ARG A 145 -27.69 16.32 43.75
C ARG A 145 -28.12 14.86 44.05
N GLU A 146 -27.11 13.99 44.08
CA GLU A 146 -26.70 12.99 45.09
C GLU A 146 -27.73 12.22 45.93
N SER A 147 -27.57 10.90 46.00
CA SER A 147 -27.65 10.13 47.26
C SER A 147 -26.86 8.81 47.14
N GLU A 148 -25.84 8.73 47.98
CA GLU A 148 -24.89 7.64 48.24
C GLU A 148 -25.52 6.54 49.11
N SER A 149 -25.17 5.27 48.87
CA SER A 149 -24.77 4.28 49.90
C SER A 149 -24.74 2.86 49.32
N THR A 150 -23.54 2.30 49.08
CA THR A 150 -22.82 1.30 49.92
C THR A 150 -23.47 -0.11 49.87
N LYS A 151 -22.79 -1.26 49.74
CA LYS A 151 -21.53 -1.75 50.36
C LYS A 151 -20.95 -2.92 49.56
N ASN A 152 -19.62 -3.06 49.61
CA ASN A 152 -18.87 -4.29 49.35
C ASN A 152 -19.20 -5.38 50.39
N ALA A 153 -19.10 -6.66 50.03
CA ALA A 153 -18.19 -7.65 50.64
C ALA A 153 -18.53 -9.08 50.19
N GLU A 154 -17.45 -9.81 49.89
CA GLU A 154 -17.25 -11.28 49.93
C GLU A 154 -17.96 -12.19 48.91
#